data_AF-A0A942G8S3-F1
#
_entry.id   AF-A0A942G8S3-F1
#
_cell.length_a   1.000
_cell.length_b   1.000
_cell.length_c   1.000
_cell.angle_alpha   90.00
_cell.angle_beta   90.00
_cell.angle_gamma   90.00
#
_symmetry.space_group_name_H-M   'P 1'
#
loop_
_entity.id
_entity.type
_entity.pdbx_description
1 polymer ?
#
loop_
_entity_poly.entity_id
_entity_poly.type
_entity_poly.pdbx_seq_one_letter_code
_entity_poly.pdbx_strand_id
1 'polypeptide(L)'
;MAGGIEQLPRWRCAQGHDGGPVLTAEHGRDQVAASIAVARPRRLRSGELCGACGAALTMPTRRTVWPVTLTGADGRVAVTLTYDVPATRCPDCGRNQVPTRSADDLVAVLDDLLRAPGGP
;
A
#
# COMPACT_ATOMS: atom_id res chain seq x y z
N MET A 1 11.48 1.39 9.61
CA MET A 1 10.95 0.73 8.40
C MET A 1 11.82 1.17 7.25
N ALA A 2 12.30 0.26 6.41
CA ALA A 2 12.96 0.62 5.17
C ALA A 2 11.89 0.52 4.08
N GLY A 3 11.41 1.66 3.60
CA GLY A 3 10.43 1.76 2.51
C GLY A 3 11.07 2.48 1.34
N GLY A 4 10.83 1.98 0.13
CA GLY A 4 11.29 2.60 -1.12
C GLY A 4 10.10 3.19 -1.86
N ILE A 5 10.26 4.37 -2.45
CA ILE A 5 9.24 5.02 -3.26
C ILE A 5 9.83 5.22 -4.65
N GLU A 6 9.15 4.68 -5.66
CA GLU A 6 9.50 4.88 -7.06
C GLU A 6 8.36 5.64 -7.74
N GLN A 7 8.65 6.85 -8.24
CA GLN A 7 7.68 7.68 -8.97
C GLN A 7 8.03 7.71 -10.45
N LEU A 8 7.02 7.58 -11.31
CA LEU A 8 7.24 7.79 -12.74
C LEU A 8 7.33 9.29 -13.06
N PRO A 9 8.10 9.67 -14.11
CA PRO A 9 8.29 11.07 -14.47
C PRO A 9 6.97 11.76 -14.80
N ARG A 10 6.73 12.91 -14.17
CA ARG A 10 5.74 13.91 -14.60
C ARG A 10 6.45 15.01 -15.36
N TRP A 11 5.81 15.58 -16.37
CA TRP A 11 6.32 16.73 -17.09
C TRP A 11 5.39 17.93 -16.89
N ARG A 12 5.97 19.11 -16.68
CA ARG A 12 5.26 20.38 -16.72
C ARG A 12 5.57 21.10 -18.01
N CYS A 13 4.54 21.54 -18.72
CA CYS A 13 4.77 22.47 -19.82
C CYS A 13 5.03 23.89 -19.27
N ALA A 14 5.61 24.76 -20.09
CA ALA A 14 5.90 26.15 -19.71
C ALA A 14 4.65 26.97 -19.34
N GLN A 15 3.46 26.51 -19.74
CA GLN A 15 2.16 27.11 -19.41
C GLN A 15 1.57 26.56 -18.08
N GLY A 16 2.31 25.71 -17.36
CA GLY A 16 1.88 25.17 -16.07
C GLY A 16 0.94 23.98 -16.13
N HIS A 17 0.68 23.40 -17.31
CA HIS A 17 -0.06 22.14 -17.40
C HIS A 17 0.83 20.98 -16.98
N ASP A 18 0.33 20.17 -16.05
CA ASP A 18 0.91 18.90 -15.66
C ASP A 18 0.55 17.81 -16.66
N GLY A 19 1.53 17.00 -17.04
CA GLY A 19 1.36 15.82 -17.89
C GLY A 19 2.08 14.60 -17.31
N GLY A 20 1.52 13.43 -17.59
CA GLY A 20 1.90 12.17 -16.96
C GLY A 20 0.77 11.62 -16.08
N PRO A 21 0.94 10.42 -15.53
CA PRO A 21 -0.05 9.80 -14.66
C PRO A 21 -0.26 10.64 -13.39
N VAL A 22 -1.50 11.10 -13.19
CA VAL A 22 -1.90 11.87 -12.00
C VAL A 22 -2.58 10.94 -11.01
N LEU A 23 -2.02 10.84 -9.81
CA LEU A 23 -2.63 10.13 -8.68
C LEU A 23 -3.27 11.14 -7.73
N THR A 24 -4.59 11.06 -7.56
CA THR A 24 -5.31 11.84 -6.55
C THR A 24 -5.26 11.13 -5.19
N ALA A 25 -5.33 11.88 -4.09
CA ALA A 25 -5.33 11.32 -2.72
C ALA A 25 -6.43 10.31 -2.45
N GLU A 26 -7.65 10.60 -2.90
CA GLU A 26 -8.79 9.69 -2.76
C GLU A 26 -8.53 8.36 -3.49
N HIS A 27 -8.22 8.43 -4.78
CA HIS A 27 -7.92 7.24 -5.59
C HIS A 27 -6.71 6.42 -5.07
N GLY A 28 -5.66 7.10 -4.58
CA GLY A 28 -4.51 6.44 -3.98
C GLY A 28 -4.87 5.70 -2.70
N ARG A 29 -5.69 6.31 -1.83
CA ARG A 29 -6.15 5.68 -0.59
C ARG A 29 -7.02 4.46 -0.87
N ASP A 30 -7.92 4.53 -1.85
CA ASP A 30 -8.76 3.41 -2.24
C ASP A 30 -7.92 2.22 -2.75
N GLN A 31 -6.92 2.50 -3.59
CA GLN A 31 -6.00 1.47 -4.10
C GLN A 31 -5.13 0.87 -2.98
N VAL A 32 -4.65 1.69 -2.04
CA VAL A 32 -3.92 1.22 -0.85
C VAL A 32 -4.84 0.35 0.01
N ALA A 33 -6.06 0.78 0.30
CA ALA A 33 -7.02 0.04 1.09
C ALA A 33 -7.38 -1.32 0.45
N ALA A 34 -7.57 -1.34 -0.87
CA ALA A 34 -7.80 -2.57 -1.64
C ALA A 34 -6.60 -3.52 -1.60
N SER A 35 -5.38 -2.98 -1.62
CA SER A 35 -4.14 -3.77 -1.56
C SER A 35 -3.89 -4.36 -0.16
N ILE A 36 -4.31 -3.65 0.89
CA ILE A 36 -4.18 -4.04 2.30
C ILE A 36 -5.51 -4.64 2.80
N ALA A 37 -6.09 -5.57 2.03
CA ALA A 37 -7.42 -6.11 2.30
C ALA A 37 -7.61 -6.83 3.66
N VAL A 38 -6.55 -6.99 4.47
CA VAL A 38 -6.69 -7.60 5.81
C VAL A 38 -5.79 -6.95 6.87
N ALA A 39 -5.98 -5.65 7.08
CA ALA A 39 -5.44 -4.92 8.22
C ALA A 39 -6.10 -5.38 9.54
N ARG A 40 -5.29 -5.81 10.52
CA ARG A 40 -5.76 -6.33 11.82
C ARG A 40 -5.40 -5.38 12.97
N PRO A 41 -6.34 -5.02 13.87
CA PRO A 41 -6.14 -3.98 14.90
C PRO A 41 -5.10 -4.33 15.98
N ARG A 42 -4.62 -5.58 16.02
CA ARG A 42 -3.60 -6.04 16.99
C ARG A 42 -2.52 -6.84 16.27
N ARG A 43 -1.36 -6.99 16.92
CA ARG A 43 -0.28 -7.89 16.42
C ARG A 43 -0.87 -9.28 16.17
N LEU A 44 -0.66 -9.79 14.95
CA LEU A 44 -1.10 -11.13 14.54
C LEU A 44 -0.53 -12.16 15.52
N ARG A 45 -1.41 -12.78 16.32
CA ARG A 45 -1.05 -13.90 17.18
C ARG A 45 -1.25 -15.21 16.43
N SER A 46 -0.44 -16.20 16.77
CA SER A 46 -0.63 -17.59 16.31
C SER A 46 -2.03 -18.08 16.67
N GLY A 47 -2.75 -18.69 15.72
CA GLY A 47 -4.09 -19.25 15.94
C GLY A 47 -5.26 -18.28 15.70
N GLU A 48 -4.99 -17.05 15.25
CA GLU A 48 -6.03 -16.14 14.80
C GLU A 48 -6.67 -16.60 13.48
N LEU A 49 -7.92 -16.20 13.23
CA LEU A 49 -8.59 -16.48 11.95
C LEU A 49 -8.27 -15.42 10.90
N CYS A 50 -8.12 -15.86 9.65
CA CYS A 50 -7.94 -15.03 8.47
C CYS A 50 -9.15 -14.11 8.29
N GLY A 51 -8.93 -12.79 8.27
CA GLY A 51 -10.02 -11.84 8.10
C GLY A 51 -10.70 -11.87 6.72
N ALA A 52 -10.15 -12.60 5.74
CA ALA A 52 -10.71 -12.71 4.40
C ALA A 52 -11.53 -14.00 4.17
N CYS A 53 -11.07 -15.15 4.68
CA CYS A 53 -11.73 -16.45 4.46
C CYS A 53 -12.08 -17.22 5.75
N GLY A 54 -11.78 -16.67 6.93
CA GLY A 54 -12.09 -17.32 8.21
C GLY A 54 -11.16 -18.48 8.60
N ALA A 55 -10.23 -18.89 7.73
CA ALA A 55 -9.26 -19.96 7.98
C ALA A 55 -8.33 -19.69 9.17
N ALA A 56 -7.87 -20.73 9.86
CA ALA A 56 -6.86 -20.57 10.91
C ALA A 56 -5.50 -20.11 10.34
N LEU A 57 -4.93 -19.07 10.93
CA LEU A 57 -3.58 -18.60 10.63
C LEU A 57 -2.57 -19.42 11.44
N THR A 58 -2.11 -20.50 10.81
CA THR A 58 -1.11 -21.42 11.37
C THR A 58 0.32 -21.07 10.98
N MET A 59 0.49 -20.23 9.95
CA MET A 59 1.80 -19.79 9.49
C MET A 59 2.41 -18.76 10.46
N PRO A 60 3.74 -18.78 10.66
CA PRO A 60 4.42 -17.78 11.48
C PRO A 60 4.45 -16.41 10.79
N THR A 61 4.45 -15.35 11.59
CA THR A 61 4.68 -13.97 11.12
C THR A 61 6.10 -13.83 10.58
N ARG A 62 6.23 -13.26 9.38
CA ARG A 62 7.53 -12.99 8.72
C ARG A 62 7.57 -11.56 8.20
N ARG A 63 8.78 -11.00 8.05
CA ARG A 63 8.94 -9.77 7.29
C ARG A 63 8.65 -10.03 5.82
N THR A 64 7.82 -9.18 5.25
CA THR A 64 7.40 -9.26 3.85
C THR A 64 7.63 -7.90 3.23
N VAL A 65 8.42 -7.88 2.16
CA VAL A 65 8.56 -6.72 1.28
C VAL A 65 7.47 -6.84 0.24
N TRP A 66 6.59 -5.84 0.17
CA TRP A 66 5.46 -5.86 -0.72
C TRP A 66 5.41 -4.53 -1.50
N PRO A 67 5.39 -4.57 -2.84
CA PRO A 67 5.11 -3.40 -3.66
C PRO A 67 3.60 -3.14 -3.78
N VAL A 68 3.13 -1.95 -3.42
CA VAL A 68 1.82 -1.40 -3.83
C VAL A 68 2.05 -0.46 -5.00
N THR A 69 1.57 -0.85 -6.17
CA THR A 69 1.57 -0.01 -7.36
C THR A 69 0.26 0.76 -7.44
N LEU A 70 0.35 2.08 -7.49
CA LEU A 70 -0.78 2.99 -7.60
C LEU A 70 -0.84 3.54 -9.02
N THR A 71 -1.99 3.42 -9.67
CA THR A 71 -2.23 3.94 -11.01
C THR A 71 -2.98 5.27 -10.96
N GLY A 72 -2.70 6.14 -11.94
CA GLY A 72 -3.53 7.31 -12.20
C GLY A 72 -4.85 6.95 -12.89
N ALA A 73 -5.72 7.94 -13.08
CA ALA A 73 -7.02 7.75 -13.74
C ALA A 73 -6.91 7.28 -15.20
N ASP A 74 -5.75 7.49 -15.83
CA ASP A 74 -5.41 7.01 -17.17
C ASP A 74 -4.93 5.55 -17.20
N GLY A 75 -4.94 4.85 -16.06
CA GLY A 75 -4.51 3.47 -15.91
C GLY A 75 -2.99 3.26 -15.94
N ARG A 76 -2.20 4.34 -16.04
CA ARG A 76 -0.73 4.25 -16.01
C ARG A 76 -0.24 4.31 -14.58
N VAL A 77 0.90 3.66 -14.31
CA VAL A 77 1.54 3.66 -12.99
C VAL A 77 1.97 5.08 -12.63
N ALA A 78 1.48 5.61 -11.52
CA ALA A 78 1.91 6.91 -11.01
C ALA A 78 3.07 6.73 -10.02
N VAL A 79 2.92 5.79 -9.08
CA VAL A 79 3.90 5.54 -8.02
C VAL A 79 3.85 4.07 -7.59
N THR A 80 5.00 3.52 -7.24
CA THR A 80 5.12 2.24 -6.55
C THR A 80 5.68 2.47 -5.16
N LEU A 81 4.91 2.09 -4.14
CA LEU A 81 5.30 2.11 -2.74
C LEU A 81 5.79 0.72 -2.34
N THR A 82 7.04 0.60 -1.93
CA THR A 82 7.57 -0.66 -1.38
C THR A 82 7.56 -0.57 0.14
N TYR A 83 6.81 -1.46 0.79
CA TYR A 83 6.71 -1.51 2.24
C TYR A 83 7.23 -2.84 2.79
N ASP A 84 8.10 -2.75 3.79
CA ASP A 84 8.60 -3.90 4.55
C ASP A 84 7.89 -3.96 5.91
N VAL A 85 6.98 -4.93 6.05
CA VAL A 85 6.11 -5.08 7.22
C VAL A 85 6.06 -6.52 7.71
N PRO A 86 5.79 -6.75 9.00
CA PRO A 86 5.44 -8.08 9.48
C PRO A 86 4.10 -8.50 8.90
N ALA A 87 4.05 -9.68 8.28
CA ALA A 87 2.83 -10.26 7.73
C ALA A 87 2.72 -11.76 8.06
N THR A 88 1.48 -12.24 8.14
CA THR A 88 1.17 -13.66 8.24
C THR A 88 0.37 -14.08 7.01
N ARG A 89 0.90 -15.02 6.23
CA ARG A 89 0.20 -15.55 5.06
C ARG A 89 -0.86 -16.57 5.49
N CYS A 90 -2.09 -16.42 5.01
CA CYS A 90 -3.12 -17.42 5.18
C CYS A 90 -2.80 -18.65 4.29
N PRO A 91 -2.77 -19.87 4.84
CA PRO A 91 -2.49 -21.07 4.04
C PRO A 91 -3.59 -21.37 3.02
N ASP A 92 -4.84 -20.99 3.30
CA ASP A 92 -5.99 -21.39 2.49
C ASP A 92 -6.25 -20.42 1.34
N CYS A 93 -6.38 -19.12 1.61
CA CYS A 93 -6.63 -18.13 0.56
C CYS A 93 -5.37 -17.43 0.04
N GLY A 94 -4.20 -17.76 0.61
CA GLY A 94 -2.91 -17.21 0.18
C GLY A 94 -2.69 -15.73 0.49
N ARG A 95 -3.69 -15.01 1.02
CA ARG A 95 -3.60 -13.58 1.33
C ARG A 95 -2.73 -13.33 2.56
N ASN A 96 -1.97 -12.25 2.50
CA ASN A 96 -1.17 -11.76 3.62
C ASN A 96 -2.06 -10.92 4.55
N GLN A 97 -1.95 -11.21 5.85
CA GLN A 97 -2.53 -10.46 6.94
C GLN A 97 -1.46 -9.50 7.46
N VAL A 98 -1.79 -8.23 7.69
CA VAL A 98 -0.83 -7.23 8.19
C VAL A 98 -1.44 -6.47 9.38
N PRO A 99 -0.63 -5.97 10.33
CA PRO A 99 -1.14 -5.12 11.41
C PRO A 99 -1.72 -3.81 10.88
N THR A 100 -2.80 -3.30 11.48
CA THR A 100 -3.44 -2.03 11.12
C THR A 100 -2.47 -0.87 11.17
N ARG A 101 -1.59 -0.81 12.17
CA ARG A 101 -0.55 0.23 12.23
C ARG A 101 0.31 0.28 10.97
N SER A 102 0.66 -0.87 10.39
CA SER A 102 1.44 -0.92 9.16
C SER A 102 0.66 -0.42 7.95
N ALA A 103 -0.67 -0.53 7.97
CA ALA A 103 -1.55 0.05 6.96
C ALA A 103 -1.67 1.58 7.14
N ASP A 104 -1.84 2.03 8.38
CA ASP A 104 -1.89 3.46 8.72
C ASP A 104 -0.58 4.16 8.34
N ASP A 105 0.57 3.51 8.59
CA ASP A 105 1.88 4.01 8.18
C ASP A 105 1.97 4.16 6.65
N LEU A 106 1.39 3.23 5.87
CA LEU A 106 1.38 3.33 4.40
C LEU A 106 0.48 4.46 3.90
N VAL A 107 -0.69 4.65 4.52
CA VAL A 107 -1.60 5.76 4.21
C VAL A 107 -0.96 7.10 4.56
N ALA A 108 -0.25 7.19 5.68
CA ALA A 108 0.48 8.40 6.08
C ALA A 108 1.59 8.74 5.06
N VAL A 109 2.37 7.74 4.62
CA VAL A 109 3.39 7.93 3.57
C VAL A 109 2.78 8.40 2.26
N LEU A 110 1.64 7.82 1.85
CA LEU A 110 0.91 8.26 0.67
C LEU A 110 0.45 9.72 0.82
N ASP A 111 -0.12 10.08 1.98
CA ASP A 111 -0.60 11.43 2.24
C ASP A 111 0.54 12.47 2.22
N ASP A 112 1.69 12.14 2.80
CA ASP A 112 2.87 13.00 2.78
C ASP A 112 3.41 13.17 1.35
N LEU A 113 3.46 12.10 0.57
CA LEU A 113 3.86 12.14 -0.84
C LEU A 113 2.98 13.06 -1.67
N LEU A 114 1.67 13.08 -1.39
CA LEU A 114 0.70 13.89 -2.11
C LEU A 114 0.63 15.34 -1.60
N ARG A 115 1.11 15.62 -0.38
CA ARG A 115 1.15 16.96 0.22
C ARG A 115 2.42 17.75 -0.05
N ALA A 116 3.54 17.10 -0.34
CA ALA A 116 4.79 17.79 -0.61
C ALA A 116 4.59 18.84 -1.72
N PRO A 117 5.15 20.07 -1.63
CA PRO A 117 5.14 21.01 -2.75
C PRO A 117 6.07 20.47 -3.84
N GLY A 118 5.47 19.88 -4.88
CA GLY A 118 6.17 19.03 -5.85
C GLY A 118 5.90 17.52 -5.67
N GLY A 119 5.11 17.16 -4.66
CA GLY A 119 4.32 15.94 -4.63
C GLY A 119 3.38 15.95 -5.83
N PRO A 120 3.15 14.76 -6.43
CA PRO A 120 2.95 14.57 -7.85
C PRO A 120 2.09 15.66 -8.49
#